data_AF-A0A455UHG6-F1
#
_entry.id   AF-A0A455UHG6-F1
#
_cell.length_a   1.000
_cell.length_b   1.000
_cell.length_c   1.000
_cell.angle_alpha   90.00
_cell.angle_beta   90.00
_cell.angle_gamma   90.00
#
_symmetry.space_group_name_H-M   'P 1'
#
loop_
_entity.id
_entity.type
_entity.pdbx_description
1 polymer ?
#
loop_
_entity_poly.entity_id
_entity_poly.type
_entity_poly.pdbx_seq_one_letter_code
_entity_poly.pdbx_strand_id
1 'polypeptide(L)'
;MIQYQDPEDIAEIVDVLRPLRISQIIPNAVVIVHTLWDAGTHVVRKSYYDGKDSIPREAIERIKQDEGIGEWNVYAALYGTPEQIEVNWKIVEQAFGASGKAKIMYGDEAEQRGGGFEYRAALMKGDMNLQEFGLYNWRGAAVLCGLPRYLKLRAARPRIRPN
;
A
#
# COMPACT_ATOMS: atom_id res chain seq x y z
N MET A 1 0.27 -5.55 -6.87
CA MET A 1 -0.01 -4.26 -6.22
C MET A 1 -1.39 -3.78 -6.65
N ILE A 2 -2.14 -3.16 -5.74
CA ILE A 2 -3.47 -2.61 -6.06
C ILE A 2 -3.50 -1.16 -5.58
N GLN A 3 -3.80 -0.22 -6.48
CA GLN A 3 -3.81 1.21 -6.18
C GLN A 3 -5.22 1.78 -6.20
N TYR A 4 -5.49 2.69 -5.27
CA TYR A 4 -6.71 3.49 -5.19
C TYR A 4 -6.36 4.97 -5.15
N GLN A 5 -7.13 5.79 -5.84
CA GLN A 5 -6.81 7.21 -6.03
C GLN A 5 -7.45 8.14 -4.99
N ASP A 6 -8.55 7.71 -4.37
CA ASP A 6 -9.32 8.53 -3.46
C ASP A 6 -9.06 8.16 -1.99
N PRO A 7 -8.99 9.15 -1.09
CA PRO A 7 -8.72 8.92 0.34
C PRO A 7 -9.85 8.16 1.05
N GLU A 8 -11.09 8.27 0.56
CA GLU A 8 -12.27 7.65 1.16
C GLU A 8 -12.38 6.14 0.88
N ASP A 9 -11.63 5.63 -0.10
CA ASP A 9 -11.72 4.23 -0.55
C ASP A 9 -11.21 3.22 0.50
N ILE A 10 -10.52 3.67 1.55
CA ILE A 10 -9.99 2.79 2.61
C ILE A 10 -11.05 1.87 3.22
N ALA A 11 -12.28 2.35 3.39
CA ALA A 11 -13.36 1.53 3.95
C ALA A 11 -13.73 0.38 3.01
N GLU A 12 -13.81 0.67 1.71
CA GLU A 12 -14.10 -0.30 0.66
C GLU A 12 -12.97 -1.32 0.51
N ILE A 13 -11.71 -0.86 0.52
CA ILE A 13 -10.52 -1.73 0.49
C ILE A 13 -10.59 -2.75 1.63
N VAL A 14 -10.88 -2.30 2.85
CA VAL A 14 -10.95 -3.17 4.02
C VAL A 14 -12.12 -4.15 3.92
N ASP A 15 -13.27 -3.72 3.38
CA ASP A 15 -14.44 -4.57 3.20
C ASP A 15 -14.19 -5.68 2.15
N VAL A 16 -13.49 -5.36 1.06
CA VAL A 16 -13.11 -6.33 0.01
C VAL A 16 -12.02 -7.28 0.53
N LEU A 17 -11.03 -6.76 1.25
CA LEU A 17 -9.89 -7.55 1.72
C LEU A 17 -10.26 -8.55 2.83
N ARG A 18 -11.22 -8.18 3.69
CA ARG A 18 -11.63 -8.99 4.83
C ARG A 18 -11.99 -10.45 4.46
N PRO A 19 -12.95 -10.72 3.56
CA PRO A 19 -13.30 -12.10 3.21
C PRO A 19 -12.13 -12.83 2.57
N LEU A 20 -11.34 -12.18 1.72
CA LEU A 20 -10.17 -12.77 1.05
C LEU A 20 -9.08 -13.20 2.04
N ARG A 21 -8.91 -12.44 3.13
CA ARG A 21 -7.96 -12.77 4.19
C ARG A 21 -8.47 -13.89 5.09
N ILE A 22 -9.76 -13.87 5.44
CA ILE A 22 -10.38 -14.91 6.28
C ILE A 22 -10.34 -16.27 5.58
N SER A 23 -10.66 -16.32 4.28
CA SER A 23 -10.64 -17.54 3.48
C SER A 23 -9.25 -18.04 3.08
N GLN A 24 -8.17 -17.34 3.50
CA GLN A 24 -6.79 -17.63 3.11
C GLN A 24 -6.53 -17.61 1.59
N ILE A 25 -7.38 -16.96 0.79
CA ILE A 25 -7.11 -16.70 -0.63
C ILE A 25 -5.85 -15.80 -0.74
N ILE A 26 -5.74 -14.82 0.15
CA ILE A 26 -4.53 -14.03 0.35
C ILE A 26 -3.91 -14.46 1.69
N PRO A 27 -2.91 -15.37 1.70
CA PRO A 27 -2.40 -15.95 2.93
C PRO A 27 -1.40 -15.05 3.67
N ASN A 28 -0.78 -14.07 3.00
CA ASN A 28 0.18 -13.17 3.63
C ASN A 28 -0.46 -12.09 4.51
N ALA A 29 0.38 -11.46 5.33
CA ALA A 29 0.02 -10.24 6.05
C ALA A 29 -0.01 -9.06 5.05
N VAL A 30 -1.19 -8.80 4.51
CA VAL A 30 -1.42 -7.70 3.57
C VAL A 30 -1.14 -6.36 4.24
N VAL A 31 -0.47 -5.47 3.50
CA VAL A 31 -0.18 -4.11 3.96
C VAL A 31 -0.93 -3.11 3.08
N ILE A 32 -1.69 -2.22 3.72
CA ILE A 32 -2.32 -1.06 3.09
C ILE A 32 -1.46 0.15 3.49
N VAL A 33 -0.89 0.81 2.49
CA VAL A 33 0.09 1.87 2.65
C VAL A 33 -0.49 3.18 2.11
N HIS A 34 -0.33 4.26 2.86
CA HIS A 34 -0.67 5.61 2.40
C HIS A 34 0.46 6.16 1.53
N THR A 35 0.15 7.03 0.56
CA THR A 35 1.13 7.70 -0.32
C THR A 35 2.39 8.17 0.41
N LEU A 36 2.24 8.85 1.56
CA LEU A 36 3.37 9.44 2.27
C LEU A 36 4.28 8.39 2.92
N TRP A 37 3.72 7.25 3.31
CA TRP A 37 4.52 6.15 3.82
C TRP A 37 5.28 5.48 2.69
N ASP A 38 4.64 5.30 1.55
CA ASP A 38 5.27 4.64 0.41
C ASP A 38 6.40 5.49 -0.17
N ALA A 39 6.09 6.74 -0.51
CA ALA A 39 7.06 7.73 -0.97
C ALA A 39 8.16 7.96 0.08
N GLY A 40 7.81 8.00 1.36
CA GLY A 40 8.77 8.24 2.44
C GLY A 40 9.88 7.18 2.56
N THR A 41 9.76 6.03 1.90
CA THR A 41 10.84 5.03 1.83
C THR A 41 12.00 5.41 0.90
N HIS A 42 11.78 6.32 -0.06
CA HIS A 42 12.77 6.69 -1.09
C HIS A 42 12.81 8.19 -1.41
N VAL A 43 11.82 8.97 -0.95
CA VAL A 43 11.69 10.41 -1.15
C VAL A 43 11.87 11.15 0.16
N VAL A 44 12.47 12.34 0.10
CA VAL A 44 12.54 13.28 1.22
C VAL A 44 11.48 14.36 1.10
N ARG A 45 10.84 14.74 2.21
CA ARG A 45 9.79 15.77 2.23
C ARG A 45 10.25 17.09 1.61
N LYS A 46 11.51 17.46 1.86
CA LYS A 46 12.10 18.73 1.41
C LYS A 46 12.09 18.88 -0.12
N SER A 47 12.08 17.79 -0.89
CA SER A 47 11.96 17.84 -2.35
C SER A 47 10.61 18.39 -2.83
N TYR A 48 9.57 18.26 -2.00
CA TYR A 48 8.19 18.62 -2.34
C TYR A 48 7.66 19.80 -1.53
N TYR A 49 8.07 19.91 -0.25
CA TYR A 49 7.59 20.94 0.65
C TYR A 49 8.60 21.22 1.78
N ASP A 50 9.02 22.49 1.89
CA ASP A 50 10.01 22.95 2.89
C ASP A 50 9.37 23.71 4.08
N GLY A 51 8.04 23.86 4.12
CA GLY A 51 7.37 24.53 5.23
C GLY A 51 7.46 23.74 6.54
N LYS A 52 7.09 24.35 7.68
CA LYS A 52 7.09 23.66 8.99
C LYS A 52 5.80 22.88 9.26
N ASP A 53 4.73 23.21 8.56
CA ASP A 53 3.39 22.65 8.77
C ASP A 53 3.22 21.25 8.16
N SER A 54 2.01 20.70 8.25
CA SER A 54 1.64 19.50 7.51
C SER A 54 1.88 19.69 6.01
N ILE A 55 2.26 18.62 5.32
CA ILE A 55 2.43 18.66 3.87
C ILE A 55 1.07 19.00 3.22
N PRO A 56 0.99 20.04 2.37
CA PRO A 56 -0.28 20.43 1.75
C PRO A 56 -0.73 19.36 0.76
N ARG A 57 -2.04 19.26 0.53
CA ARG A 57 -2.63 18.25 -0.36
C ARG A 57 -2.05 18.32 -1.78
N GLU A 58 -1.81 19.52 -2.27
CA GLU A 58 -1.20 19.75 -3.60
C GLU A 58 0.17 19.08 -3.74
N ALA A 59 1.00 19.11 -2.69
CA ALA A 59 2.29 18.43 -2.71
C ALA A 59 2.12 16.91 -2.68
N ILE A 60 1.08 16.38 -2.04
CA ILE A 60 0.77 14.95 -2.06
C ILE A 60 0.34 14.51 -3.47
N GLU A 61 -0.49 15.29 -4.16
CA GLU A 61 -0.86 14.97 -5.55
C GLU A 61 0.35 14.99 -6.49
N ARG A 62 1.30 15.91 -6.27
CA ARG A 62 2.57 15.91 -7.02
C ARG A 62 3.37 14.63 -6.78
N ILE A 63 3.50 14.20 -5.53
CA ILE A 63 4.17 12.93 -5.20
C ILE A 63 3.46 11.74 -5.88
N LYS A 64 2.13 11.70 -5.86
CA LYS A 64 1.36 10.66 -6.54
C LYS A 64 1.65 10.59 -8.04
N GLN A 65 1.75 11.75 -8.69
CA GLN A 65 2.05 11.85 -10.12
C GLN A 65 3.50 11.44 -10.44
N ASP A 66 4.45 11.98 -9.68
CA ASP A 66 5.88 11.73 -9.91
C ASP A 66 6.27 10.28 -9.64
N GLU A 67 5.75 9.69 -8.56
CA GLU A 67 6.07 8.31 -8.14
C GLU A 67 5.09 7.27 -8.72
N GLY A 68 4.05 7.70 -9.45
CA GLY A 68 3.06 6.80 -10.05
C GLY A 68 2.23 6.00 -9.03
N ILE A 69 2.07 6.53 -7.82
CA ILE A 69 1.39 5.87 -6.69
C ILE A 69 -0.03 6.40 -6.45
N GLY A 70 -0.87 5.54 -5.88
CA GLY A 70 -2.22 5.94 -5.44
C GLY A 70 -2.21 6.66 -4.10
N GLU A 71 -3.39 7.08 -3.66
CA GLU A 71 -3.63 7.50 -2.27
C GLU A 71 -3.45 6.35 -1.30
N TRP A 72 -3.93 5.18 -1.71
CA TRP A 72 -3.76 3.91 -1.00
C TRP A 72 -3.15 2.87 -1.92
N ASN A 73 -2.04 2.28 -1.49
CA ASN A 73 -1.35 1.20 -2.17
C ASN A 73 -1.46 -0.07 -1.33
N VAL A 74 -2.03 -1.13 -1.91
CA VAL A 74 -2.20 -2.43 -1.26
C VAL A 74 -1.18 -3.40 -1.83
N TYR A 75 -0.38 -4.00 -0.94
CA TYR A 75 0.60 -5.02 -1.28
C TYR A 75 0.15 -6.37 -0.72
N ALA A 76 -0.10 -7.29 -1.63
CA ALA A 76 -0.49 -8.66 -1.37
C ALA A 76 0.31 -9.60 -2.28
N ALA A 77 0.49 -10.84 -1.83
CA ALA A 77 1.19 -11.87 -2.59
C ALA A 77 0.41 -13.19 -2.48
N LEU A 78 0.45 -13.96 -3.57
CA LEU A 78 -0.13 -15.30 -3.66
C LEU A 78 1.00 -16.33 -3.65
N TYR A 79 0.74 -17.45 -3.00
CA TYR A 79 1.73 -18.52 -2.81
C TYR A 79 1.04 -19.87 -3.07
N GLY A 80 1.79 -20.81 -3.63
CA GLY A 80 1.28 -22.15 -3.95
C GLY A 80 1.79 -22.62 -5.30
N THR A 81 1.11 -23.63 -5.85
CA THR A 81 1.37 -24.08 -7.22
C THR A 81 0.86 -23.06 -8.24
N PRO A 82 1.36 -23.07 -9.49
CA PRO A 82 0.90 -22.16 -10.54
C PRO A 82 -0.63 -22.20 -10.75
N GLU A 83 -1.24 -23.37 -10.65
CA GLU A 83 -2.69 -23.56 -10.80
C GLU A 83 -3.47 -22.92 -9.66
N GLN A 84 -2.96 -23.07 -8.42
CA GLN A 84 -3.55 -22.42 -7.25
C GLN A 84 -3.45 -20.90 -7.35
N ILE A 85 -2.30 -20.40 -7.80
CA ILE A 85 -2.08 -18.96 -8.00
C ILE A 85 -3.06 -18.43 -9.04
N GLU A 86 -3.25 -19.12 -10.18
CA GLU A 86 -4.16 -18.67 -11.23
C GLU A 86 -5.62 -18.57 -10.73
N VAL A 87 -6.10 -19.58 -10.01
CA VAL A 87 -7.46 -19.59 -9.46
C VAL A 87 -7.63 -18.48 -8.41
N ASN A 88 -6.68 -18.35 -7.48
CA ASN A 88 -6.73 -17.31 -6.46
C ASN A 88 -6.63 -15.91 -7.09
N TRP A 89 -5.82 -15.76 -8.12
CA TRP A 89 -5.68 -14.50 -8.86
C TRP A 89 -6.99 -14.07 -9.50
N LYS A 90 -7.72 -14.99 -10.15
CA LYS A 90 -9.04 -14.69 -10.73
C LYS A 90 -10.04 -14.20 -9.68
N ILE A 91 -10.03 -14.80 -8.49
CA ILE A 91 -10.92 -14.36 -7.39
C ILE A 91 -10.55 -12.97 -6.91
N VAL A 92 -9.24 -12.69 -6.76
CA VAL A 92 -8.73 -11.37 -6.38
C VAL A 92 -9.10 -10.32 -7.43
N GLU A 93 -8.86 -10.61 -8.71
CA GLU A 93 -9.20 -9.71 -9.82
C GLU A 93 -10.69 -9.40 -9.86
N GLN A 94 -11.55 -10.40 -9.68
CA GLN A 94 -13.00 -10.19 -9.61
C GLN A 94 -13.42 -9.36 -8.40
N ALA A 95 -12.86 -9.65 -7.21
CA ALA A 95 -13.23 -8.97 -5.97
C ALA A 95 -12.82 -7.48 -5.99
N PHE A 96 -11.61 -7.18 -6.46
CA PHE A 96 -11.10 -5.82 -6.56
C PHE A 96 -11.65 -5.10 -7.80
N GLY A 97 -11.83 -5.80 -8.92
CA GLY A 97 -12.42 -5.28 -10.16
C GLY A 97 -13.89 -4.91 -10.03
N ALA A 98 -14.64 -5.57 -9.14
CA ALA A 98 -16.04 -5.24 -8.86
C ALA A 98 -16.24 -3.79 -8.36
N SER A 99 -15.23 -3.19 -7.73
CA SER A 99 -15.25 -1.78 -7.32
C SER A 99 -15.16 -0.81 -8.50
N GLY A 100 -14.53 -1.23 -9.62
CA GLY A 100 -14.19 -0.37 -10.75
C GLY A 100 -13.14 0.73 -10.46
N LYS A 101 -12.73 0.89 -9.20
CA LYS A 101 -11.80 1.93 -8.74
C LYS A 101 -10.37 1.43 -8.59
N ALA A 102 -10.23 0.13 -8.35
CA ALA A 102 -8.95 -0.51 -8.10
C ALA A 102 -8.13 -0.64 -9.40
N LYS A 103 -6.91 -0.10 -9.40
CA LYS A 103 -5.92 -0.41 -10.44
C LYS A 103 -5.04 -1.57 -9.98
N ILE A 104 -5.26 -2.75 -10.56
CA ILE A 104 -4.52 -3.98 -10.24
C ILE A 104 -3.34 -4.11 -11.19
N MET A 105 -2.15 -4.35 -10.66
CA MET A 105 -0.92 -4.54 -11.42
C MET A 105 -0.08 -5.66 -10.81
N TYR A 106 0.64 -6.40 -11.64
CA TYR A 106 1.51 -7.51 -11.24
C TYR A 106 2.75 -7.60 -12.14
N GLY A 107 3.80 -8.28 -11.65
CA GLY A 107 5.04 -8.50 -12.39
C GLY A 107 5.71 -7.21 -12.87
N ASP A 108 6.22 -7.25 -14.10
CA ASP A 108 6.98 -6.15 -14.73
C ASP A 108 6.22 -4.82 -14.75
N GLU A 109 4.89 -4.83 -14.89
CA GLU A 109 4.08 -3.59 -14.84
C GLU A 109 4.13 -2.93 -13.46
N ALA A 110 4.14 -3.74 -12.39
CA ALA A 110 4.25 -3.24 -11.03
C ALA A 110 5.68 -2.80 -10.69
N GLU A 111 6.70 -3.47 -11.25
CA GLU A 111 8.12 -3.11 -11.08
C GLU A 111 8.47 -1.80 -11.79
N GLN A 112 7.99 -1.60 -13.02
CA GLN A 112 8.27 -0.39 -13.81
C GLN A 112 7.60 0.87 -13.25
N ARG A 113 6.53 0.72 -12.46
CA ARG A 113 5.75 1.86 -11.97
C ARG A 113 6.34 2.54 -10.73
N GLY A 114 7.36 1.97 -10.10
CA GLY A 114 7.99 2.54 -8.92
C GLY A 114 7.18 2.28 -7.64
N GLY A 115 7.29 3.17 -6.65
CA GLY A 115 6.50 3.05 -5.40
C GLY A 115 6.87 1.84 -4.54
N GLY A 116 8.16 1.48 -4.50
CA GLY A 116 8.63 0.50 -3.54
C GLY A 116 8.14 -0.94 -3.72
N PHE A 117 7.58 -1.28 -4.89
CA PHE A 117 7.09 -2.63 -5.16
C PHE A 117 8.19 -3.69 -5.00
N GLU A 118 9.41 -3.42 -5.49
CA GLU A 118 10.55 -4.34 -5.42
C GLU A 118 10.91 -4.71 -3.96
N TYR A 119 11.05 -3.70 -3.08
CA TYR A 119 11.38 -3.97 -1.67
C TYR A 119 10.24 -4.73 -0.97
N ARG A 120 8.98 -4.44 -1.30
CA ARG A 120 7.82 -5.14 -0.75
C ARG A 120 7.76 -6.58 -1.25
N ALA A 121 8.03 -6.81 -2.53
CA ALA A 121 8.10 -8.16 -3.10
C ALA A 121 9.22 -8.98 -2.45
N ALA A 122 10.39 -8.38 -2.21
CA ALA A 122 11.49 -8.99 -1.46
C ALA A 122 11.05 -9.36 -0.02
N LEU A 123 10.45 -8.42 0.73
CA LEU A 123 9.96 -8.69 2.08
C LEU A 123 8.90 -9.80 2.11
N MET A 124 8.01 -9.85 1.12
CA MET A 124 6.97 -10.89 1.00
C MET A 124 7.53 -12.26 0.61
N LYS A 125 8.73 -12.32 0.03
CA LYS A 125 9.49 -13.57 -0.20
C LYS A 125 10.34 -13.98 1.00
N GLY A 126 10.47 -13.12 2.01
CA GLY A 126 11.32 -13.34 3.19
C GLY A 126 12.74 -12.78 3.04
N ASP A 127 13.02 -12.05 1.96
CA ASP A 127 14.32 -11.40 1.74
C ASP A 127 14.41 -10.15 2.64
N MET A 128 15.42 -10.11 3.50
CA MET A 128 15.66 -8.99 4.40
C MET A 128 16.23 -7.79 3.64
N ASN A 129 15.62 -6.61 3.85
CA ASN A 129 16.17 -5.34 3.37
C ASN A 129 15.95 -4.23 4.40
N LEU A 130 16.71 -3.13 4.22
CA LEU A 130 16.64 -1.95 5.08
C LEU A 130 15.97 -0.75 4.38
N GLN A 131 15.27 -0.98 3.26
CA GLN A 131 14.68 0.10 2.47
C GLN A 131 13.66 0.93 3.28
N GLU A 132 12.90 0.28 4.18
CA GLU A 132 11.94 0.99 5.04
C GLU A 132 12.60 2.00 5.99
N PHE A 133 13.91 1.93 6.25
CA PHE A 133 14.60 2.95 7.04
C PHE A 133 14.66 4.32 6.36
N GLY A 134 14.38 4.40 5.05
CA GLY A 134 14.20 5.68 4.36
C GLY A 134 13.14 6.57 5.01
N LEU A 135 12.14 5.98 5.69
CA LEU A 135 11.11 6.72 6.42
C LEU A 135 11.67 7.68 7.48
N TYR A 136 12.79 7.33 8.10
CA TYR A 136 13.45 8.19 9.09
C TYR A 136 14.06 9.44 8.44
N ASN A 137 14.35 9.39 7.15
CA ASN A 137 14.89 10.52 6.39
C ASN A 137 13.80 11.48 5.90
N TRP A 138 12.51 11.12 6.02
CA TRP A 138 11.39 11.92 5.51
C TRP A 138 11.45 13.39 5.96
N ARG A 139 11.65 13.65 7.26
CA ARG A 139 11.84 15.01 7.81
C ARG A 139 13.31 15.38 8.05
N GLY A 140 14.24 14.46 7.81
CA GLY A 140 15.65 14.62 8.18
C GLY A 140 15.89 14.61 9.69
N ALA A 141 17.14 14.37 10.09
CA ALA A 141 17.64 14.21 11.47
C ALA A 141 17.36 12.84 12.12
N ALA A 142 18.08 11.82 11.65
CA ALA A 142 18.16 10.46 12.20
C ALA A 142 18.60 10.36 13.69
N VAL A 143 18.85 11.47 14.40
CA VAL A 143 19.32 11.46 15.80
C VAL A 143 18.39 12.21 16.76
N LEU A 144 17.48 13.06 16.28
CA LEU A 144 16.57 13.86 17.13
C LEU A 144 15.08 13.66 16.83
N CYS A 145 14.74 13.13 15.65
CA CYS A 145 13.36 12.85 15.27
C CYS A 145 13.08 11.37 15.49
N GLY A 146 12.79 10.97 16.74
CA GLY A 146 12.19 9.65 16.97
C GLY A 146 10.92 9.53 16.12
N LEU A 147 10.70 8.38 15.48
CA LEU A 147 9.42 8.07 14.85
C LEU A 147 8.58 7.27 15.86
N PRO A 148 7.86 7.91 16.79
CA PRO A 148 7.04 7.20 17.75
C PRO A 148 5.99 6.38 16.98
N ARG A 149 6.05 5.06 17.10
CA ARG A 149 5.08 4.17 16.47
C ARG A 149 3.81 4.17 17.31
N TYR A 150 2.77 4.80 16.78
CA TYR A 150 1.44 4.68 17.34
C TYR A 150 0.70 3.51 16.66
N LEU A 151 0.68 2.35 17.33
CA LEU A 151 -0.03 1.16 16.85
C LEU A 151 -1.37 1.04 17.57
N LYS A 152 -2.46 1.26 16.86
CA LYS A 152 -3.82 1.08 17.38
C LYS A 152 -4.46 -0.13 16.70
N LEU A 153 -4.87 -1.12 17.50
CA LEU A 153 -5.65 -2.23 17.00
C LEU A 153 -7.03 -1.73 16.55
N ARG A 154 -7.40 -2.05 15.30
CA ARG A 154 -8.70 -1.69 14.74
C ARG A 154 -9.31 -2.91 14.08
N ALA A 155 -10.54 -3.24 14.48
CA ALA A 155 -11.30 -4.29 13.82
C ALA A 155 -11.66 -3.85 12.39
N ALA A 156 -11.52 -4.75 11.43
CA ALA A 156 -12.13 -4.61 10.11
C ALA A 156 -13.64 -4.85 10.26
N ARG A 157 -14.42 -3.83 10.67
CA ARG A 157 -15.87 -3.96 10.91
C ARG A 157 -16.67 -3.98 9.60
N PRO A 158 -17.63 -4.88 9.43
CA PRO A 158 -18.48 -4.91 8.24
C PRO A 158 -19.42 -3.70 8.16
N ARG A 159 -19.68 -3.20 6.94
CA ARG A 159 -20.91 -2.46 6.65
C ARG A 159 -22.08 -3.43 6.79
N ILE A 160 -22.77 -3.40 7.93
CA ILE A 160 -24.10 -3.99 8.05
C ILE A 160 -25.00 -3.13 7.16
N ARG A 161 -25.31 -3.58 5.93
CA ARG A 161 -26.40 -2.97 5.17
C ARG A 161 -27.69 -3.29 5.92
N PRO A 162 -28.48 -2.31 6.37
CA PRO A 162 -29.83 -2.61 6.81
C PRO A 162 -30.61 -3.13 5.60
N ASN A 163 -31.28 -4.27 5.78
CA ASN A 163 -32.30 -4.77 4.86
C ASN A 163 -33.47 -3.79 4.78
#